data_AF-A0A066VTW3-F1
#
_entry.id   AF-A0A066VTW3-F1
#
_cell.length_a   1.000
_cell.length_b   1.000
_cell.length_c   1.000
_cell.angle_alpha   90.00
_cell.angle_beta   90.00
_cell.angle_gamma   90.00
#
_symmetry.space_group_name_H-M   'P 1'
#
loop_
_entity.id
_entity.type
_entity.pdbx_description
1 polymer ?
#
loop_
_entity_poly.entity_id
_entity_poly.type
_entity_poly.pdbx_seq_one_letter_code
_entity_poly.pdbx_strand_id
1 'polypeptide(L)' 'RNTVPARQRAYQADPRPVFQRLPRSKLYMGIYMTIFTVGMYGTFGGFWNMA' A
#
# COMPACT_ATOMS: atom_id res chain seq x y z
N ARG A 1 -14.73 25.38 -0.88
CA ARG A 1 -15.61 24.38 -0.21
C ARG A 1 -14.75 23.44 0.64
N ASN A 2 -14.96 23.40 1.95
CA ASN A 2 -14.21 22.50 2.84
C ASN A 2 -14.77 21.06 2.74
N THR A 3 -13.92 20.08 2.41
CA THR A 3 -14.29 18.66 2.32
C THR A 3 -13.71 17.80 3.45
N VAL A 4 -12.97 18.41 4.37
CA VAL A 4 -12.27 17.71 5.46
C VAL A 4 -13.25 16.96 6.39
N PRO A 5 -14.36 17.56 6.87
CA PRO A 5 -15.27 16.84 7.77
C PRO A 5 -15.89 15.58 7.15
N ALA A 6 -16.20 15.63 5.84
CA ALA A 6 -16.72 14.47 5.13
C ALA A 6 -15.69 13.34 5.03
N ARG A 7 -14.42 13.69 4.77
CA ARG A 7 -13.31 12.72 4.74
C ARG A 7 -13.04 12.12 6.12
N GLN A 8 -13.06 12.94 7.18
CA GLN A 8 -12.88 12.45 8.56
C GLN A 8 -13.92 11.40 8.92
N ARG A 9 -15.21 11.65 8.63
CA ARG A 9 -16.28 10.66 8.85
C ARG A 9 -16.06 9.39 8.06
N ALA A 10 -15.67 9.49 6.79
CA ALA A 10 -15.38 8.32 5.95
C ALA A 10 -14.21 7.49 6.51
N TYR A 11 -13.15 8.14 7.01
CA TYR A 11 -12.00 7.46 7.62
C TYR A 11 -12.30 6.80 8.97
N GLN A 12 -13.20 7.39 9.76
CA GLN A 12 -13.58 6.89 11.08
C GLN A 12 -14.63 5.76 10.98
N ALA A 13 -15.48 5.78 9.95
CA ALA A 13 -16.49 4.75 9.73
C ALA A 13 -15.90 3.43 9.20
N ASP A 14 -14.66 3.44 8.72
CA ASP A 14 -14.02 2.28 8.09
C ASP A 14 -13.10 1.54 9.08
N PRO A 15 -13.41 0.28 9.44
CA PRO A 15 -12.61 -0.50 10.38
C PRO A 15 -11.30 -1.04 9.78
N ARG A 16 -11.13 -0.98 8.45
CA ARG A 16 -9.92 -1.49 7.79
C ARG A 16 -8.66 -0.76 8.30
N PRO A 17 -7.46 -1.34 8.11
CA PRO A 17 -6.22 -0.63 8.40
C PRO A 17 -6.14 0.71 7.65
N VAL A 18 -5.56 1.73 8.28
CA VAL A 18 -5.56 3.13 7.78
C VAL A 18 -5.07 3.25 6.34
N PHE A 19 -4.04 2.48 5.97
CA PHE A 19 -3.45 2.46 4.64
C PHE A 19 -4.36 1.85 3.55
N GLN A 20 -5.50 1.25 3.91
CA GLN A 20 -6.46 0.64 2.98
C GLN A 20 -7.78 1.40 2.87
N ARG A 21 -8.05 2.39 3.75
CA ARG A 21 -9.40 2.97 3.90
C ARG A 21 -9.89 3.76 2.68
N LEU A 22 -8.98 4.41 1.96
CA LEU A 22 -9.31 5.20 0.78
C LEU A 22 -9.67 4.32 -0.43
N PRO A 23 -10.57 4.75 -1.32
CA PRO A 23 -10.87 4.02 -2.56
C PRO A 23 -9.64 3.77 -3.45
N ARG A 24 -8.73 4.76 -3.52
CA ARG A 24 -7.48 4.66 -4.31
C ARG A 24 -6.36 3.89 -3.61
N SER A 25 -6.54 3.48 -2.35
CA SER A 25 -5.52 2.73 -1.60
C SER A 25 -5.11 1.46 -2.33
N LYS A 26 -6.07 0.76 -2.97
CA LYS A 26 -5.83 -0.48 -3.71
C LYS A 26 -4.83 -0.29 -4.85
N LEU A 27 -4.92 0.81 -5.59
CA LEU A 27 -3.98 1.10 -6.67
C LEU A 27 -2.56 1.31 -6.13
N TYR A 28 -2.42 2.16 -5.11
CA TYR A 28 -1.11 2.45 -4.51
C TYR A 28 -0.49 1.22 -3.83
N MET A 29 -1.28 0.46 -3.07
CA MET A 29 -0.83 -0.77 -2.42
C MET A 29 -0.48 -1.84 -3.45
N GLY A 30 -1.26 -1.98 -4.53
CA GLY A 30 -0.94 -2.91 -5.62
C GLY A 30 0.41 -2.60 -6.25
N ILE A 31 0.66 -1.34 -6.62
CA ILE A 31 1.95 -0.91 -7.18
C ILE A 31 3.09 -1.17 -6.18
N TYR A 32 2.91 -0.78 -4.91
CA TYR A 32 3.89 -1.01 -3.86
C TYR A 32 4.25 -2.49 -3.72
N MET A 33 3.23 -3.36 -3.62
CA MET A 33 3.43 -4.80 -3.45
C MET A 33 4.15 -5.41 -4.65
N THR A 34 3.83 -4.99 -5.88
CA THR A 34 4.52 -5.45 -7.09
C THR A 34 5.99 -5.09 -7.06
N ILE A 35 6.33 -3.81 -6.85
CA ILE A 35 7.72 -3.34 -6.84
C ILE A 35 8.50 -4.02 -5.71
N PHE A 36 7.90 -4.09 -4.52
CA PHE A 36 8.53 -4.72 -3.35
C PHE A 36 8.83 -6.20 -3.61
N THR A 37 7.86 -6.94 -4.15
CA THR A 37 8.03 -8.37 -4.44
C THR A 37 9.13 -8.60 -5.48
N VAL A 38 9.12 -7.84 -6.58
CA VAL A 38 10.19 -7.92 -7.60
C VAL A 38 11.56 -7.63 -6.99
N GLY A 39 11.66 -6.58 -6.15
CA GLY A 39 12.88 -6.25 -5.43
C GLY A 39 13.37 -7.39 -4.54
N MET A 40 12.48 -7.99 -3.75
CA MET A 40 12.80 -9.12 -2.87
C MET A 40 13.34 -10.33 -3.63
N TYR A 41 12.71 -10.72 -4.75
CA TYR A 41 13.21 -11.81 -5.58
C TYR A 41 14.57 -11.50 -6.19
N GLY A 42 14.79 -10.26 -6.65
CA GLY A 42 16.09 -9.83 -7.18
C GLY A 42 17.18 -9.88 -6.12
N THR A 43 16.91 -9.37 -4.92
CA THR A 43 17.86 -9.42 -3.80
C THR A 43 18.18 -10.86 -3.38
N PHE A 44 17.15 -11.71 -3.23
CA PHE A 44 17.34 -13.10 -2.87
C PHE A 44 18.15 -13.87 -3.93
N GLY A 45 17.83 -13.70 -5.20
CA GLY A 45 18.59 -14.30 -6.30
C GLY A 45 20.04 -13.77 -6.36
N GLY A 46 20.26 -12.50 -6.03
CA GLY A 46 21.60 -11.93 -5.87
C GLY A 46 22.42 -12.67 -4.82
N PHE A 47 21.86 -12.87 -3.62
CA PHE A 47 22.54 -13.62 -2.56
C PHE A 47 22.77 -15.09 -2.92
N TRP A 48 21.81 -15.74 -3.60
CA TRP A 48 21.97 -17.13 -4.03
C TRP A 48 23.17 -17.31 -4.97
N ASN A 49 23.44 -16.35 -5.85
CA ASN A 49 24.58 -16.40 -6.76
C ASN A 49 25.92 -15.98 -6.11
N MET A 50 25.88 -15.42 -4.89
CA MET A 50 27.08 -15.02 -4.14
C MET A 50 27.57 -16.10 -3.15
N ALA A 51 26.71 -17.08 -2.84
CA ALA A 51 27.01 -18.23 -1.99
C ALA A 51 27.67 -19.35 -2.80
#